data_AF-A0A2X3D8G9-F1
#
_entry.id   AF-A0A2X3D8G9-F1
#
_cell.length_a   1.000
_cell.length_b   1.000
_cell.length_c   1.000
_cell.angle_alpha   90.00
_cell.angle_beta   90.00
_cell.angle_gamma   90.00
#
_symmetry.space_group_name_H-M   'P 1'
#
loop_
_entity.id
_entity.type
_entity.pdbx_description
1 polymer ?
#
loop_
_entity_poly.entity_id
_entity_poly.type
_entity_poly.pdbx_seq_one_letter_code
_entity_poly.pdbx_strand_id
1 'polypeptide(L)' 'MAFIATTLVGLWPVARQALRLIKSGSWFAIETLMSVAAIGALFIGATAEAAMVLLLFLIGERLEGWAASRARQG' A
#
# COMPACT_ATOMS: atom_id res chain seq x y z
N MET A 1 13.35 -14.15 -8.68
CA MET A 1 14.02 -13.30 -7.67
C MET A 1 13.76 -11.81 -7.86
N ALA A 2 13.86 -11.26 -9.08
CA ALA A 2 13.57 -9.83 -9.33
C ALA A 2 12.16 -9.39 -8.89
N PHE A 3 11.11 -10.16 -9.21
CA PHE A 3 9.73 -9.83 -8.82
C PHE A 3 9.49 -9.80 -7.31
N ILE A 4 10.05 -10.75 -6.56
CA ILE A 4 9.95 -10.78 -5.09
C ILE A 4 10.59 -9.51 -4.49
N ALA A 5 11.76 -9.10 -4.98
CA ALA A 5 12.42 -7.89 -4.53
C ALA A 5 11.58 -6.63 -4.82
N THR A 6 11.00 -6.53 -6.02
CA THR A 6 10.12 -5.40 -6.40
C THR A 6 8.86 -5.34 -5.54
N THR A 7 8.20 -6.48 -5.30
CA THR A 7 7.00 -6.54 -4.45
C THR A 7 7.33 -6.19 -3.00
N LEU A 8 8.48 -6.62 -2.47
CA LEU A 8 8.92 -6.25 -1.12
C LEU A 8 9.20 -4.74 -0.97
N VAL A 9 9.84 -4.12 -1.97
CA VAL A 9 10.10 -2.66 -1.98
C VAL A 9 8.79 -1.88 -2.05
N GLY A 10 7.83 -2.32 -2.87
CA GLY A 10 6.50 -1.70 -2.96
C GLY A 10 5.62 -1.93 -1.72
N LEU A 11 5.79 -3.08 -1.06
CA LEU A 11 5.05 -3.42 0.16
C LEU A 11 5.53 -2.63 1.38
N TRP A 12 6.82 -2.31 1.45
CA TRP A 12 7.41 -1.61 2.59
C TRP A 12 6.68 -0.33 3.04
N PRO A 13 6.38 0.65 2.15
CA PRO A 13 5.66 1.86 2.55
C PRO A 13 4.23 1.55 3.06
N VAL A 14 3.51 0.67 2.37
CA VAL A 14 2.12 0.30 2.72
C VAL A 14 2.08 -0.43 4.06
N ALA A 15 2.97 -1.40 4.27
CA ALA A 15 3.08 -2.14 5.53
C ALA A 15 3.47 -1.23 6.69
N ARG A 16 4.39 -0.28 6.47
CA ARG A 16 4.77 0.70 7.50
C ARG A 16 3.60 1.61 7.87
N GLN A 17 2.77 1.99 6.91
CA GLN A 17 1.60 2.83 7.12
C GLN A 17 0.48 2.09 7.85
N ALA A 18 0.21 0.84 7.45
CA ALA A 18 -0.68 -0.06 8.17
C ALA A 18 -0.26 -0.20 9.64
N LEU A 19 1.02 -0.43 9.91
CA LEU A 19 1.53 -0.53 11.29
C LEU A 19 1.36 0.78 12.09
N ARG A 20 1.50 1.94 11.46
CA ARG A 20 1.23 3.23 12.11
C ARG A 20 -0.26 3.38 12.46
N LEU A 21 -1.14 3.02 11.54
CA LEU A 21 -2.60 3.13 11.71
C LEU A 21 -3.12 2.18 12.77
N ILE A 22 -2.62 0.94 12.80
CA ILE A 22 -2.90 -0.03 13.86
C ILE A 22 -2.45 0.53 15.22
N LYS A 23 -1.24 1.09 15.29
CA LYS A 23 -0.73 1.71 16.53
C LYS A 23 -1.55 2.93 16.99
N SER A 24 -2.17 3.67 16.06
CA SER A 24 -3.06 4.78 16.39
C SER A 24 -4.50 4.36 16.68
N GLY A 25 -4.79 3.05 16.76
CA GLY A 25 -6.11 2.52 17.09
C GLY A 25 -7.01 2.19 15.89
N SER A 26 -6.55 2.39 14.66
CA SER A 26 -7.28 2.03 13.44
C SER A 26 -6.78 0.69 12.90
N TRP A 27 -7.44 -0.39 13.34
CA TRP A 27 -7.05 -1.76 13.01
C TRP A 27 -7.50 -2.19 11.61
N PHE A 28 -8.62 -1.66 11.12
CA PHE A 28 -9.25 -2.02 9.84
C PHE A 28 -9.10 -0.93 8.77
N ALA A 29 -7.91 -0.33 8.71
CA ALA A 29 -7.59 0.60 7.64
C ALA A 29 -7.36 -0.16 6.31
N ILE A 30 -7.58 0.51 5.18
CA ILE A 30 -7.41 -0.08 3.84
C ILE A 30 -5.96 -0.54 3.61
N GLU A 31 -5.00 0.15 4.22
CA GLU A 31 -3.58 -0.16 4.20
C GLU A 31 -3.27 -1.50 4.86
N THR A 32 -3.99 -1.86 5.93
CA THR A 32 -3.87 -3.15 6.60
C THR A 32 -4.36 -4.27 5.69
N LEU A 33 -5.55 -4.12 5.10
CA LEU A 33 -6.11 -5.05 4.13
C LEU A 33 -5.18 -5.27 2.93
N MET A 34 -4.67 -4.17 2.37
CA MET A 34 -3.69 -4.18 1.29
C MET A 34 -2.39 -4.89 1.66
N SER A 35 -1.87 -4.64 2.86
CA SER A 35 -0.63 -5.29 3.33
C SER A 35 -0.82 -6.80 3.45
N VAL A 36 -1.94 -7.26 4.02
CA VAL A 36 -2.27 -8.68 4.13
C VAL A 36 -2.45 -9.32 2.75
N ALA A 37 -3.15 -8.65 1.83
CA ALA A 37 -3.36 -9.14 0.47
C ALA A 37 -2.03 -9.30 -0.29
N ALA A 38 -1.14 -8.30 -0.21
CA ALA A 38 0.16 -8.35 -0.85
C ALA A 38 1.08 -9.44 -0.24
N ILE A 39 1.02 -9.65 1.08
CA ILE A 39 1.72 -10.75 1.75
C ILE A 39 1.18 -12.10 1.27
N GLY A 40 -0.14 -12.27 1.21
CA GLY A 40 -0.77 -13.49 0.67
C GLY A 40 -0.36 -13.77 -0.77
N ALA A 41 -0.32 -12.72 -1.61
CA ALA A 41 0.11 -12.80 -2.99
C ALA A 41 1.59 -13.21 -3.16
N LEU A 42 2.47 -12.76 -2.27
CA LEU A 42 3.87 -13.22 -2.21
C LEU A 42 3.97 -14.73 -1.94
N PHE A 43 3.12 -15.26 -1.05
CA PHE A 43 3.13 -16.69 -0.71
C PHE A 43 2.61 -17.60 -1.82
N ILE A 44 1.67 -17.13 -2.64
CA ILE A 44 1.10 -17.89 -3.77
C ILE A 44 1.83 -17.64 -5.09
N GLY A 45 2.88 -16.81 -5.11
CA GLY A 45 3.66 -16.50 -6.31
C GLY A 45 3.05 -15.44 -7.25
N ALA A 46 1.90 -14.86 -6.90
CA ALA A 46 1.20 -13.80 -7.64
C ALA A 46 1.82 -12.41 -7.43
N THR A 47 3.13 -12.34 -7.63
CA THR A 47 3.96 -11.16 -7.31
C THR A 47 3.74 -9.98 -8.27
N ALA A 48 3.43 -10.26 -9.53
CA ALA A 48 3.19 -9.24 -10.56
C ALA A 48 1.84 -8.55 -10.36
N GLU A 49 0.81 -9.32 -10.02
CA GLU A 49 -0.53 -8.85 -9.69
C GLU A 49 -0.50 -7.98 -8.44
N ALA A 50 0.21 -8.43 -7.39
CA ALA A 50 0.41 -7.65 -6.17
C ALA A 50 1.14 -6.33 -6.43
N ALA A 51 2.21 -6.36 -7.24
CA ALA A 51 2.94 -5.16 -7.61
C ALA A 51 2.06 -4.16 -8.37
N MET A 52 1.20 -4.63 -9.28
CA MET A 52 0.25 -3.79 -10.01
C MET A 52 -0.76 -3.12 -9.07
N VAL A 53 -1.39 -3.89 -8.17
CA VAL A 53 -2.36 -3.36 -7.22
C VAL A 53 -1.72 -2.34 -6.28
N LEU A 54 -0.52 -2.65 -5.75
CA LEU A 54 0.25 -1.73 -4.91
C LEU A 54 0.59 -0.44 -5.65
N LEU A 55 1.02 -0.52 -6.91
CA LEU A 55 1.35 0.63 -7.74
C LEU A 55 0.14 1.56 -7.92
N LEU A 56 -1.00 0.99 -8.31
CA LEU A 56 -2.23 1.75 -8.53
C LEU A 56 -2.72 2.43 -7.25
N PHE A 57 -2.65 1.73 -6.13
CA PHE A 57 -3.00 2.31 -4.83
C PHE A 57 -2.08 3.47 -4.45
N LEU A 58 -0.75 3.32 -4.58
CA LEU A 58 0.19 4.40 -4.28
C LEU A 58 -0.08 5.64 -5.14
N ILE A 59 -0.41 5.45 -6.42
CA ILE A 59 -0.79 6.56 -7.30
C ILE A 59 -2.07 7.23 -6.80
N GLY A 60 -3.11 6.45 -6.47
CA GLY A 60 -4.36 6.96 -5.93
C GLY A 60 -4.18 7.77 -4.64
N GLU A 61 -3.43 7.24 -3.69
CA GLU A 61 -3.13 7.91 -2.42
C GLU A 61 -2.42 9.26 -2.63
N ARG A 62 -1.46 9.33 -3.58
CA ARG A 62 -0.78 10.58 -3.91
C ARG A 62 -1.70 11.59 -4.58
N LEU A 63 -2.59 11.13 -5.44
CA LEU A 63 -3.59 12.00 -6.08
C LEU A 63 -4.59 12.55 -5.05
N GLU A 64 -5.04 11.72 -4.11
CA GLU A 64 -5.92 12.14 -3.01
C GLU A 64 -5.23 13.17 -2.12
N GLY A 65 -3.98 12.92 -1.72
CA GLY A 65 -3.18 13.86 -0.95
C GLY A 65 -2.97 15.20 -1.67
N TRP A 66 -2.72 15.15 -2.98
CA TRP A 66 -2.60 16.35 -3.81
C TRP A 66 -3.92 17.13 -3.90
N ALA A 67 -5.05 16.45 -4.14
CA ALA A 67 -6.37 17.07 -4.19
C ALA A 67 -6.74 17.73 -2.85
N ALA A 68 -6.50 17.04 -1.73
CA ALA A 68 -6.75 17.57 -0.40
C ALA A 68 -5.85 18.78 -0.08
N SER A 69 -4.58 18.76 -0.51
CA SER A 69 -3.68 19.91 -0.37
C SER A 69 -4.15 21.10 -1.19
N ARG A 70 -4.58 20.87 -2.44
CA ARG A 70 -5.09 21.92 -3.31
C ARG A 70 -6.40 22.52 -2.78
N ALA A 71 -7.28 21.71 -2.21
CA ALA A 71 -8.53 22.17 -1.60
C ALA A 71 -8.31 23.07 -0.37
N ARG A 72 -7.23 22.87 0.40
CA ARG A 72 -6.87 23.73 1.55
C ARG A 72 -6.20 25.06 1.18
N GLN A 73 -5.79 25.21 -0.08
CA GLN A 73 -5.12 26.42 -0.58
C GLN A 73 -6.10 27.43 -1.19
N GLY A 74 -7.38 27.08 -1.31
CA GLY A 74 -8.48 27.99 -1.65
C GLY A 74 -9.29 28.34 -0.41
#